data_AF-A0A7S0MXW5-F1
#
_entry.id   AF-A0A7S0MXW5-F1
#
_cell.length_a   1.000
_cell.length_b   1.000
_cell.length_c   1.000
_cell.angle_alpha   90.00
_cell.angle_beta   90.00
_cell.angle_gamma   90.00
#
_symmetry.space_group_name_H-M   'P 1'
#
loop_
_entity.id
_entity.type
_entity.pdbx_description
1 polymer ?
#
loop_
_entity_poly.entity_id
_entity_poly.type
_entity_poly.pdbx_seq_one_letter_code
_entity_poly.pdbx_strand_id
1 'polypeptide(L)'
;AALAMLAGTCFVLAIVGVALLQGAFRRRCIALPHPAPACAAAFAGRSWAAADGCLLASGPAAARMIPGGAVAVAGGYPFFSPCKVYSNSTPDQYRGIYPLDPAGQYHSCGQADLGIGVGLGGGAPQTCADVGNPHGGLQSFDNVATALLVVLQYVLSDHGYDPLHLALAAEPGTAALIWSFFTAATFFGTLLALGVCVTAVLEAHRRAANRDAARRRAGKATAGVGAYRADPVAVKLAAERASGGGHGRVHPHDLSSGAAGLAAAALEAAAADQSAHGAARRIQNSLLYRRGVALLIILHAAAIAADAGEPPASLRAGIAVVYVVANGLFCADYVMSYL
;
A
#
# COMPACT_ATOMS: atom_id res chain seq x y z
N ALA A 1 2.79 -17.90 11.54
CA ALA A 1 1.32 -17.70 11.56
C ALA A 1 0.93 -16.38 10.90
N ALA A 2 1.25 -15.22 11.48
CA ALA A 2 0.85 -13.91 10.94
C ALA A 2 1.31 -13.67 9.49
N LEU A 3 2.56 -14.01 9.14
CA LEU A 3 3.06 -13.92 7.76
C LEU A 3 2.27 -14.82 6.79
N ALA A 4 1.88 -16.02 7.22
CA ALA A 4 1.08 -16.93 6.41
C ALA A 4 -0.36 -16.42 6.22
N MET A 5 -0.93 -15.77 7.25
CA MET A 5 -2.23 -15.09 7.14
C MET A 5 -2.15 -13.93 6.15
N LEU A 6 -1.11 -13.08 6.23
CA LEU A 6 -0.90 -12.00 5.27
C LEU A 6 -0.79 -12.53 3.84
N ALA A 7 0.06 -13.54 3.61
CA ALA A 7 0.23 -14.16 2.30
C ALA A 7 -1.08 -14.76 1.77
N GLY A 8 -1.83 -15.47 2.64
CA GLY A 8 -3.14 -16.03 2.30
C GLY A 8 -4.16 -14.96 1.93
N THR A 9 -4.24 -13.88 2.71
CA THR A 9 -5.12 -12.73 2.42
C THR A 9 -4.77 -12.08 1.09
N CYS A 10 -3.49 -11.79 0.83
CA CYS A 10 -3.06 -11.23 -0.44
C CYS A 10 -3.39 -12.15 -1.63
N PHE A 11 -3.26 -13.47 -1.45
CA PHE A 11 -3.61 -14.45 -2.48
C PHE A 11 -5.13 -14.49 -2.77
N VAL A 12 -5.97 -14.46 -1.73
CA VAL A 12 -7.43 -14.39 -1.89
C VAL A 12 -7.83 -13.08 -2.58
N LEU A 13 -7.26 -11.95 -2.16
CA LEU A 13 -7.49 -10.65 -2.80
C LEU A 13 -7.03 -10.65 -4.26
N ALA A 14 -5.93 -11.31 -4.59
CA ALA A 14 -5.47 -11.44 -5.97
C ALA A 14 -6.47 -12.24 -6.83
N ILE A 15 -7.00 -13.37 -6.32
CA ILE A 15 -8.04 -14.15 -7.04
C ILE A 15 -9.29 -13.31 -7.26
N VAL A 16 -9.77 -12.62 -6.23
CA VAL A 16 -10.94 -11.73 -6.33
C VAL A 16 -10.67 -10.60 -7.32
N GLY A 17 -9.48 -9.99 -7.25
CA GLY A 17 -9.07 -8.93 -8.16
C GLY A 17 -9.03 -9.39 -9.62
N VAL A 18 -8.53 -10.59 -9.91
CA VAL A 18 -8.60 -11.18 -11.27
C VAL A 18 -10.06 -11.30 -11.71
N ALA A 19 -10.92 -11.90 -10.88
CA ALA A 19 -12.32 -12.08 -11.24
C ALA A 19 -13.07 -10.75 -11.49
N LEU A 20 -12.74 -9.70 -10.74
CA LEU A 20 -13.42 -8.40 -10.84
C LEU A 20 -12.81 -7.46 -11.88
N LEU A 21 -11.48 -7.42 -12.01
CA LEU A 21 -10.75 -6.35 -12.69
C LEU A 21 -10.00 -6.83 -13.94
N GLN A 22 -10.00 -8.12 -14.27
CA GLN A 22 -9.30 -8.62 -15.46
C GLN A 22 -9.75 -7.88 -16.73
N GLY A 23 -11.05 -7.65 -16.92
CA GLY A 23 -11.57 -6.90 -18.07
C GLY A 23 -11.05 -5.45 -18.14
N ALA A 24 -11.03 -4.76 -17.00
CA ALA A 24 -10.59 -3.37 -16.88
C ALA A 24 -9.11 -3.20 -17.29
N PHE A 25 -8.26 -4.17 -16.93
CA PHE A 25 -6.82 -4.08 -17.19
C PHE A 25 -6.42 -4.58 -18.58
N ARG A 26 -7.27 -5.36 -19.25
CA ARG A 26 -7.00 -5.91 -20.59
C ARG A 26 -7.42 -5.00 -21.75
N ARG A 27 -8.48 -4.21 -21.58
CA ARG A 27 -9.04 -3.39 -22.66
C ARG A 27 -8.25 -2.10 -22.87
N ARG A 28 -7.90 -1.82 -24.13
CA ARG A 28 -7.15 -0.61 -24.53
C ARG A 28 -7.72 0.00 -25.80
N CYS A 29 -7.47 1.28 -25.94
CA CYS A 29 -7.68 1.97 -27.21
C CYS A 29 -6.50 1.69 -28.14
N ILE A 30 -6.74 0.98 -29.22
CA ILE A 30 -5.76 0.73 -30.28
C ILE A 30 -6.11 1.57 -31.51
N ALA A 31 -5.09 2.09 -32.20
CA ALA A 31 -5.31 2.71 -33.50
C ALA A 31 -5.64 1.63 -34.52
N LEU A 32 -6.75 1.78 -35.23
CA LEU A 32 -7.06 0.93 -36.37
C LEU A 32 -6.07 1.22 -37.51
N PRO A 33 -5.68 0.20 -38.29
CA PRO A 33 -4.84 0.40 -39.45
C PRO A 33 -5.54 1.37 -40.41
N HIS A 34 -4.95 2.55 -40.59
CA HIS A 34 -5.45 3.52 -41.55
C HIS A 34 -4.90 3.13 -42.92
N PRO A 35 -5.72 2.96 -43.97
CA PRO A 35 -5.21 2.79 -45.32
C PRO A 35 -4.26 3.94 -45.63
N ALA A 36 -2.98 3.63 -45.80
CA ALA A 36 -2.02 4.59 -46.27
C ALA A 36 -2.50 5.07 -47.66
N PRO A 37 -2.39 6.36 -47.99
CA PRO A 37 -2.76 6.84 -49.32
C PRO A 37 -2.03 5.99 -50.38
N ALA A 38 -2.62 5.76 -51.54
CA ALA A 38 -2.04 4.88 -52.57
C ALA A 38 -0.59 5.25 -52.94
N CYS A 39 -0.24 6.54 -52.81
CA CYS A 39 1.12 7.03 -53.01
C CYS A 39 2.14 6.56 -51.94
N ALA A 40 1.67 6.17 -50.75
CA ALA A 40 2.46 5.58 -49.67
C ALA A 40 2.50 4.04 -49.73
N ALA A 41 1.57 3.38 -50.42
CA ALA A 41 1.61 1.93 -50.65
C ALA A 41 2.80 1.50 -51.54
N ALA A 42 3.36 2.43 -52.33
CA ALA A 42 4.56 2.21 -53.15
C ALA A 42 5.85 2.05 -52.32
N PHE A 43 5.84 2.29 -51.01
CA PHE A 43 7.01 2.16 -50.11
C PHE A 43 7.46 0.71 -49.90
N ALA A 44 6.57 -0.29 -50.06
CA ALA A 44 6.91 -1.69 -49.83
C ALA A 44 7.82 -2.31 -50.92
N GLY A 45 8.05 -1.61 -52.04
CA GLY A 45 8.81 -2.15 -53.18
C GLY A 45 9.89 -1.24 -53.78
N ARG A 46 9.99 0.04 -53.40
CA ARG A 46 11.01 0.96 -53.93
C ARG A 46 11.64 1.77 -52.81
N SER A 47 12.97 1.72 -52.75
CA SER A 47 13.82 2.52 -51.88
C SER A 47 13.47 4.00 -51.95
N TRP A 48 13.11 4.59 -50.81
CA TRP A 48 13.17 6.01 -50.45
C TRP A 48 12.73 6.99 -51.54
N ALA A 49 11.44 7.35 -51.49
CA ALA A 49 10.80 8.50 -52.16
C ALA A 49 10.87 8.55 -53.70
N ALA A 50 9.74 8.27 -54.37
CA ALA A 50 9.48 8.91 -55.65
C ALA A 50 9.31 10.41 -55.37
N ALA A 51 10.15 11.24 -56.00
CA ALA A 51 10.33 12.67 -55.69
C ALA A 51 9.07 13.54 -55.86
N ASP A 52 8.02 13.04 -56.52
CA ASP A 52 6.99 13.92 -57.10
C ASP A 52 5.56 13.59 -56.65
N GLY A 53 5.28 13.59 -55.33
CA GLY A 53 3.90 13.91 -54.91
C GLY A 53 3.32 13.23 -53.68
N CYS A 54 4.04 12.34 -52.99
CA CYS A 54 3.59 11.84 -51.69
C CYS A 54 4.42 12.50 -50.58
N LEU A 55 4.16 13.78 -50.32
CA LEU A 55 4.71 14.45 -49.14
C LEU A 55 4.03 13.90 -47.88
N LEU A 56 4.43 12.69 -47.49
CA LEU A 56 4.11 12.11 -46.19
C LEU A 56 4.73 12.91 -45.04
N ALA A 57 5.55 13.92 -45.32
CA ALA A 57 6.12 14.82 -44.31
C ALA A 57 5.32 16.12 -44.12
N SER A 58 4.46 16.53 -45.06
CA SER A 58 3.81 17.85 -45.02
C SER A 58 2.30 17.81 -44.84
N GLY A 59 1.71 16.64 -44.59
CA GLY A 59 0.27 16.48 -44.40
C GLY A 59 -0.12 15.89 -43.03
N PRO A 60 -1.37 16.04 -42.58
CA PRO A 60 -1.87 15.49 -41.30
C PRO A 60 -1.71 13.96 -41.16
N ALA A 61 -1.53 13.23 -42.28
CA ALA A 61 -1.25 11.80 -42.30
C ALA A 61 0.17 11.43 -41.84
N ALA A 62 1.14 12.36 -41.98
CA ALA A 62 2.53 12.22 -41.52
C ALA A 62 2.61 11.82 -40.05
N ALA A 63 1.81 12.50 -39.23
CA ALA A 63 1.78 12.35 -37.78
C ALA A 63 1.09 11.06 -37.31
N ARG A 64 0.53 10.26 -38.23
CA ARG A 64 -0.36 9.13 -37.90
C ARG A 64 0.09 7.78 -38.46
N MET A 65 1.20 7.74 -39.19
CA MET A 65 1.72 6.50 -39.76
C MET A 65 2.81 5.91 -38.88
N ILE A 66 2.65 4.63 -38.52
CA ILE A 66 3.67 3.83 -37.85
C ILE A 66 4.42 3.02 -38.94
N PRO A 67 5.76 2.95 -38.90
CA PRO A 67 6.52 2.18 -39.88
C PRO A 67 6.02 0.72 -39.96
N GLY A 68 5.74 0.23 -41.17
CA GLY A 68 5.41 -1.18 -41.41
C GLY A 68 3.94 -1.59 -41.36
N GLY A 69 2.98 -0.66 -41.24
CA GLY A 69 1.54 -0.98 -41.31
C GLY A 69 1.01 -1.79 -40.11
N ALA A 70 1.83 -1.93 -39.07
CA ALA A 70 1.45 -2.61 -37.84
C ALA A 70 0.43 -1.78 -37.05
N VAL A 71 -0.48 -2.45 -36.35
CA VAL A 71 -1.30 -1.85 -35.30
C VAL A 71 -0.37 -1.27 -34.25
N ALA A 72 -0.30 0.05 -34.13
CA ALA A 72 0.37 0.63 -32.98
C ALA A 72 -0.58 0.65 -31.80
N VAL A 73 -0.24 -0.16 -30.83
CA VAL A 73 -0.58 0.16 -29.44
C VAL A 73 0.27 1.39 -29.12
N ALA A 74 -0.36 2.54 -28.88
CA ALA A 74 0.36 3.68 -28.34
C ALA A 74 1.09 3.21 -27.07
N GLY A 75 2.41 3.37 -27.04
CA GLY A 75 3.24 2.89 -25.95
C GLY A 75 2.70 3.37 -24.60
N GLY A 76 2.87 2.54 -23.57
CA GLY A 76 2.44 2.86 -22.20
C GLY A 76 2.95 4.22 -21.71
N TYR A 77 2.34 4.68 -20.61
CA TYR A 77 2.46 5.98 -19.94
C TYR A 77 3.56 6.95 -20.45
N PRO A 78 3.22 8.21 -20.83
CA PRO A 78 1.94 8.91 -20.59
C PRO A 78 0.89 8.70 -21.70
N PHE A 79 1.20 7.99 -22.78
CA PHE A 79 0.31 7.84 -23.95
C PHE A 79 -0.71 6.71 -23.79
N PHE A 80 -0.92 6.29 -22.54
CA PHE A 80 -1.83 5.24 -22.14
C PHE A 80 -3.26 5.79 -22.01
N SER A 81 -4.21 5.23 -22.74
CA SER A 81 -5.64 5.52 -22.55
C SER A 81 -6.42 4.23 -22.29
N PRO A 82 -7.03 4.07 -21.10
CA PRO A 82 -7.90 2.94 -20.84
C PRO A 82 -9.15 3.05 -21.70
N CYS A 83 -9.56 1.93 -22.30
CA CYS A 83 -10.83 1.88 -23.00
C CYS A 83 -11.98 1.75 -21.99
N LYS A 84 -12.79 2.80 -21.88
CA LYS A 84 -14.04 2.79 -21.12
C LYS A 84 -15.14 2.28 -22.02
N VAL A 85 -15.91 1.31 -21.54
CA VAL A 85 -17.12 0.82 -22.23
C VAL A 85 -18.33 1.41 -21.53
N TYR A 86 -19.25 1.99 -22.30
CA TYR A 86 -20.48 2.57 -21.79
C TYR A 86 -21.65 1.67 -22.16
N SER A 87 -22.34 1.16 -21.14
CA SER A 87 -23.62 0.47 -21.33
C SER A 87 -24.74 1.49 -21.53
N ASN A 88 -25.51 1.35 -22.61
CA ASN A 88 -26.68 2.17 -22.86
C ASN A 88 -27.77 1.88 -21.80
N SER A 89 -28.25 2.90 -21.10
CA SER A 89 -29.50 2.78 -20.32
C SER A 89 -30.73 3.03 -21.19
N THR A 90 -30.56 3.77 -22.29
CA THR A 90 -31.59 4.01 -23.32
C THR A 90 -31.00 3.88 -24.72
N PRO A 91 -31.80 3.51 -25.75
CA PRO A 91 -31.34 3.49 -27.13
C PRO A 91 -30.73 4.84 -27.54
N ASP A 92 -29.56 4.81 -28.20
CA ASP A 92 -28.85 5.98 -28.74
C ASP A 92 -28.40 7.05 -27.74
N GLN A 93 -28.35 6.77 -26.42
CA GLN A 93 -27.92 7.71 -25.38
C GLN A 93 -26.57 8.40 -25.69
N TYR A 94 -25.66 7.69 -26.32
CA TYR A 94 -24.29 8.13 -26.59
C TYR A 94 -23.99 8.36 -28.08
N ARG A 95 -25.03 8.33 -28.92
CA ARG A 95 -24.89 8.45 -30.37
C ARG A 95 -24.27 9.79 -30.76
N GLY A 96 -23.16 9.74 -31.49
CA GLY A 96 -22.42 10.92 -31.94
C GLY A 96 -21.51 11.56 -30.88
N ILE A 97 -21.53 11.07 -29.63
CA ILE A 97 -20.60 11.49 -28.56
C ILE A 97 -19.43 10.52 -28.46
N TYR A 98 -19.73 9.22 -28.51
CA TYR A 98 -18.77 8.14 -28.46
C TYR A 98 -18.89 7.28 -29.73
N PRO A 99 -17.78 6.75 -30.27
CA PRO A 99 -17.84 5.73 -31.32
C PRO A 99 -18.42 4.41 -30.79
N LEU A 100 -19.01 3.67 -31.72
CA LEU A 100 -19.58 2.35 -31.50
C LEU A 100 -18.58 1.29 -31.99
N ASP A 101 -18.28 0.30 -31.16
CA ASP A 101 -17.46 -0.83 -31.56
C ASP A 101 -18.24 -1.84 -32.44
N PRO A 102 -17.56 -2.83 -33.05
CA PRO A 102 -18.23 -3.88 -33.83
C PRO A 102 -19.23 -4.73 -33.04
N ALA A 103 -19.16 -4.71 -31.69
CA ALA A 103 -20.10 -5.41 -30.81
C ALA A 103 -21.33 -4.55 -30.44
N GLY A 104 -21.40 -3.31 -30.93
CA GLY A 104 -22.50 -2.39 -30.67
C GLY A 104 -22.41 -1.65 -29.32
N GLN A 105 -21.22 -1.60 -28.71
CA GLN A 105 -20.98 -0.90 -27.44
C GLN A 105 -20.27 0.43 -27.68
N TYR A 106 -20.65 1.45 -26.92
CA TYR A 106 -20.01 2.77 -26.98
C TYR A 106 -18.71 2.76 -26.17
N HIS A 107 -17.67 3.43 -26.66
CA HIS A 107 -16.38 3.48 -25.97
C HIS A 107 -15.66 4.83 -26.02
N SER A 108 -14.73 5.05 -25.08
CA SER A 108 -13.96 6.30 -24.97
C SER A 108 -12.86 6.48 -26.03
N CYS A 109 -12.47 5.44 -26.75
CA CYS A 109 -11.39 5.54 -27.74
C CYS A 109 -11.74 6.49 -28.88
N GLY A 110 -10.81 7.34 -29.33
CA GLY A 110 -11.03 8.32 -30.40
C GLY A 110 -11.72 9.61 -29.96
N GLN A 111 -12.15 9.74 -28.71
CA GLN A 111 -12.45 11.06 -28.13
C GLN A 111 -11.14 11.83 -27.98
N ALA A 112 -11.15 13.12 -28.34
CA ALA A 112 -10.01 14.04 -28.28
C ALA A 112 -9.48 14.32 -26.84
N ASP A 113 -9.91 13.53 -25.86
CA ASP A 113 -9.68 13.70 -24.42
C ASP A 113 -8.22 13.54 -23.98
N LEU A 114 -7.31 13.17 -24.88
CA LEU A 114 -5.90 13.23 -24.55
C LEU A 114 -5.34 14.64 -24.50
N GLY A 115 -6.00 15.69 -25.00
CA GLY A 115 -5.53 17.08 -24.82
C GLY A 115 -4.10 17.37 -25.32
N ILE A 116 -3.39 16.38 -25.87
CA ILE A 116 -2.17 16.49 -26.63
C ILE A 116 -2.61 16.97 -28.02
N GLY A 117 -3.16 18.18 -28.07
CA GLY A 117 -2.50 19.36 -28.62
C GLY A 117 -1.78 19.26 -29.97
N VAL A 118 -1.87 18.16 -30.71
CA VAL A 118 -1.56 18.17 -32.12
C VAL A 118 -2.89 18.40 -32.81
N GLY A 119 -3.23 19.68 -33.00
CA GLY A 119 -4.41 20.20 -33.69
C GLY A 119 -4.50 19.76 -35.15
N LEU A 120 -4.56 18.45 -35.37
CA LEU A 120 -4.75 17.80 -36.64
C LEU A 120 -6.10 17.10 -36.54
N GLY A 121 -7.15 17.85 -36.91
CA GLY A 121 -8.53 17.37 -36.94
C GLY A 121 -8.64 15.99 -37.59
N GLY A 122 -9.38 15.11 -36.92
CA GLY A 122 -9.69 13.76 -37.38
C GLY A 122 -8.72 12.70 -36.87
N GLY A 123 -8.53 12.54 -35.56
CA GLY A 123 -7.68 11.49 -34.98
C GLY A 123 -7.88 10.13 -35.67
N ALA A 124 -6.80 9.38 -35.86
CA ALA A 124 -6.87 8.05 -36.48
C ALA A 124 -7.99 7.24 -35.82
N PRO A 125 -8.83 6.51 -36.58
CA PRO A 125 -9.93 5.76 -36.01
C PRO A 125 -9.35 4.80 -34.97
N GLN A 126 -9.84 4.87 -33.73
CA GLN A 126 -9.41 3.99 -32.64
C GLN A 126 -10.56 3.05 -32.29
N THR A 127 -10.22 1.83 -31.87
CA THR A 127 -11.19 0.88 -31.35
C THR A 127 -10.74 0.35 -29.99
N CYS A 128 -11.71 -0.14 -29.23
CA CYS A 128 -11.45 -0.88 -28.01
C CYS A 128 -11.02 -2.30 -28.37
N ALA A 129 -9.85 -2.73 -27.90
CA ALA A 129 -9.40 -4.11 -28.06
C ALA A 129 -8.86 -4.67 -26.74
N ASP A 130 -9.11 -5.96 -26.53
CA ASP A 130 -8.41 -6.74 -25.51
C ASP A 130 -7.01 -7.04 -26.04
N VAL A 131 -6.02 -6.32 -25.52
CA VAL A 131 -4.60 -6.48 -25.90
C VAL A 131 -3.82 -7.27 -24.86
N GLY A 132 -4.51 -7.87 -23.89
CA GLY A 132 -3.86 -8.57 -22.78
C GLY A 132 -3.07 -7.60 -21.89
N ASN A 133 -1.75 -7.81 -21.77
CA ASN A 133 -0.90 -7.15 -20.78
C ASN A 133 -0.03 -6.03 -21.37
N PRO A 134 -0.46 -4.76 -21.32
CA PRO A 134 0.23 -3.69 -22.01
C PRO A 134 1.37 -3.08 -21.17
N HIS A 135 1.48 -3.44 -19.89
CA HIS A 135 2.50 -2.92 -18.95
C HIS A 135 3.67 -3.88 -18.76
N GLY A 136 3.83 -4.88 -19.64
CA GLY A 136 4.90 -5.88 -19.50
C GLY A 136 4.75 -6.78 -18.27
N GLY A 137 3.55 -6.97 -17.74
CA GLY A 137 3.28 -7.95 -16.68
C GLY A 137 3.21 -7.42 -15.25
N LEU A 138 3.68 -6.21 -14.98
CA LEU A 138 3.96 -5.81 -13.59
C LEU A 138 2.75 -5.22 -12.84
N GLN A 139 1.79 -4.63 -13.56
CA GLN A 139 0.61 -3.99 -12.97
C GLN A 139 -0.69 -4.41 -13.67
N SER A 140 -1.06 -5.68 -13.55
CA SER A 140 -2.24 -6.22 -14.25
C SER A 140 -2.98 -7.27 -13.42
N PHE A 141 -4.30 -7.37 -13.64
CA PHE A 141 -5.15 -8.44 -13.11
C PHE A 141 -5.41 -9.57 -14.12
N ASP A 142 -4.47 -9.80 -15.06
CA ASP A 142 -4.62 -10.82 -16.10
C ASP A 142 -4.55 -12.24 -15.54
N ASN A 143 -3.73 -12.43 -14.51
CA ASN A 143 -3.55 -13.69 -13.81
C ASN A 143 -3.22 -13.43 -12.33
N VAL A 144 -3.28 -14.48 -11.51
CA VAL A 144 -3.12 -14.38 -10.06
C VAL A 144 -1.72 -13.89 -9.67
N ALA A 145 -0.68 -14.25 -10.40
CA ALA A 145 0.70 -13.86 -10.08
C ALA A 145 0.90 -12.34 -10.25
N THR A 146 0.43 -11.77 -11.35
CA THR A 146 0.51 -10.32 -11.59
C THR A 146 -0.46 -9.55 -10.68
N ALA A 147 -1.65 -10.10 -10.42
CA ALA A 147 -2.60 -9.53 -9.48
C ALA A 147 -2.04 -9.48 -8.06
N LEU A 148 -1.28 -10.50 -7.64
CA LEU A 148 -0.62 -10.53 -6.33
C LEU A 148 0.40 -9.40 -6.19
N LEU A 149 1.16 -9.09 -7.25
CA LEU A 149 2.08 -7.95 -7.27
C LEU A 149 1.33 -6.62 -7.13
N VAL A 150 0.22 -6.44 -7.85
CA VAL A 150 -0.63 -5.23 -7.74
C VAL A 150 -1.22 -5.09 -6.35
N VAL A 151 -1.76 -6.17 -5.78
CA VAL A 151 -2.31 -6.16 -4.42
C VAL A 151 -1.22 -5.83 -3.41
N LEU A 152 -0.03 -6.42 -3.53
CA LEU A 152 1.08 -6.13 -2.64
C LEU A 152 1.53 -4.67 -2.75
N GLN A 153 1.67 -4.15 -3.98
CA GLN A 153 1.98 -2.76 -4.25
C GLN A 153 0.96 -1.82 -3.57
N TYR A 154 -0.33 -2.14 -3.69
CA TYR A 154 -1.41 -1.40 -3.06
C TYR A 154 -1.34 -1.46 -1.53
N VAL A 155 -1.19 -2.66 -0.97
CA VAL A 155 -1.11 -2.92 0.48
C VAL A 155 0.07 -2.21 1.13
N LEU A 156 1.21 -2.17 0.44
CA LEU A 156 2.41 -1.45 0.87
C LEU A 156 2.35 0.07 0.63
N SER A 157 1.26 0.57 0.03
CA SER A 157 1.08 1.99 -0.34
C SER A 157 2.16 2.54 -1.27
N ASP A 158 2.80 1.68 -2.07
CA ASP A 158 3.85 2.08 -3.00
C ASP A 158 3.23 2.38 -4.38
N HIS A 159 2.89 3.64 -4.66
CA HIS A 159 2.13 4.00 -5.88
C HIS A 159 0.80 3.24 -6.03
N GLY A 160 0.18 2.80 -4.92
CA GLY A 160 -1.08 2.06 -4.93
C GLY A 160 -2.26 2.81 -5.57
N TYR A 161 -2.18 4.13 -5.71
CA TYR A 161 -3.24 4.90 -6.37
C TYR A 161 -3.33 4.60 -7.88
N ASP A 162 -2.23 4.22 -8.55
CA ASP A 162 -2.20 3.94 -9.98
C ASP A 162 -3.18 2.83 -10.40
N PRO A 163 -3.13 1.61 -9.82
CA PRO A 163 -4.07 0.55 -10.17
C PRO A 163 -5.53 0.90 -9.81
N LEU A 164 -5.77 1.67 -8.75
CA LEU A 164 -7.11 2.12 -8.38
C LEU A 164 -7.66 3.12 -9.42
N HIS A 165 -6.89 4.15 -9.76
CA HIS A 165 -7.27 5.12 -10.78
C HIS A 165 -7.48 4.45 -12.13
N LEU A 166 -6.64 3.48 -12.47
CA LEU A 166 -6.74 2.72 -13.70
C LEU A 166 -8.03 1.90 -13.76
N ALA A 167 -8.36 1.20 -12.68
CA ALA A 167 -9.61 0.44 -12.57
C ALA A 167 -10.83 1.37 -12.69
N LEU A 168 -10.85 2.48 -11.95
CA LEU A 168 -11.95 3.46 -11.98
C LEU A 168 -12.09 4.13 -13.35
N ALA A 169 -10.97 4.38 -14.02
CA ALA A 169 -10.99 4.94 -15.36
C ALA A 169 -11.58 3.92 -16.34
N ALA A 170 -11.17 2.65 -16.30
CA ALA A 170 -11.60 1.63 -17.26
C ALA A 170 -13.06 1.17 -17.08
N GLU A 171 -13.56 1.12 -15.84
CA GLU A 171 -14.92 0.62 -15.50
C GLU A 171 -15.67 1.62 -14.60
N PRO A 172 -16.07 2.79 -15.12
CA PRO A 172 -16.72 3.81 -14.29
C PRO A 172 -18.08 3.35 -13.73
N GLY A 173 -18.77 2.43 -14.43
CA GLY A 173 -20.05 1.87 -13.99
C GLY A 173 -19.95 0.99 -12.73
N THR A 174 -18.78 0.41 -12.45
CA THR A 174 -18.54 -0.44 -11.27
C THR A 174 -17.70 0.25 -10.21
N ALA A 175 -17.67 1.59 -10.18
CA ALA A 175 -16.82 2.37 -9.28
C ALA A 175 -17.00 1.97 -7.80
N ALA A 176 -18.24 1.74 -7.34
CA ALA A 176 -18.52 1.32 -5.98
C ALA A 176 -17.82 -0.01 -5.62
N LEU A 177 -17.91 -1.01 -6.50
CA LEU A 177 -17.28 -2.32 -6.31
C LEU A 177 -15.76 -2.22 -6.28
N ILE A 178 -15.19 -1.39 -7.15
CA ILE A 178 -13.75 -1.10 -7.20
C ILE A 178 -13.29 -0.47 -5.88
N TRP A 179 -13.98 0.56 -5.41
CA TRP A 179 -13.70 1.20 -4.12
C TRP A 179 -13.80 0.23 -2.95
N SER A 180 -14.83 -0.62 -2.92
CA SER A 180 -14.98 -1.65 -1.88
C SER A 180 -13.83 -2.66 -1.91
N PHE A 181 -13.42 -3.12 -3.09
CA PHE A 181 -12.29 -4.05 -3.25
C PHE A 181 -11.00 -3.45 -2.71
N PHE A 182 -10.64 -2.25 -3.14
CA PHE A 182 -9.42 -1.59 -2.69
C PHE A 182 -9.47 -1.19 -1.21
N THR A 183 -10.63 -0.79 -0.69
CA THR A 183 -10.82 -0.56 0.75
C THR A 183 -10.59 -1.83 1.56
N ALA A 184 -11.12 -2.97 1.10
CA ALA A 184 -10.88 -4.27 1.73
C ALA A 184 -9.39 -4.66 1.64
N ALA A 185 -8.73 -4.40 0.53
CA ALA A 185 -7.30 -4.64 0.37
C ALA A 185 -6.47 -3.80 1.36
N THR A 186 -6.78 -2.51 1.54
CA THR A 186 -6.14 -1.67 2.57
C THR A 186 -6.43 -2.22 3.96
N PHE A 187 -7.70 -2.48 4.29
CA PHE A 187 -8.09 -2.88 5.62
C PHE A 187 -7.46 -4.22 6.02
N PHE A 188 -7.62 -5.26 5.21
CA PHE A 188 -7.08 -6.57 5.54
C PHE A 188 -5.59 -6.68 5.28
N GLY A 189 -5.10 -6.16 4.15
CA GLY A 189 -3.70 -6.28 3.78
C GLY A 189 -2.78 -5.38 4.60
N THR A 190 -3.08 -4.08 4.67
CA THR A 190 -2.19 -3.10 5.31
C THR A 190 -2.18 -3.27 6.83
N LEU A 191 -3.33 -3.56 7.47
CA LEU A 191 -3.36 -3.82 8.91
C LEU A 191 -2.64 -5.11 9.29
N LEU A 192 -2.80 -6.19 8.50
CA LEU A 192 -2.03 -7.42 8.72
C LEU A 192 -0.54 -7.19 8.51
N ALA A 193 -0.14 -6.47 7.46
CA ALA A 193 1.25 -6.14 7.19
C ALA A 193 1.87 -5.33 8.34
N LEU A 194 1.17 -4.29 8.83
CA LEU A 194 1.59 -3.50 9.97
C LEU A 194 1.71 -4.35 11.24
N GLY A 195 0.72 -5.19 11.53
CA GLY A 195 0.74 -6.10 12.68
C GLY A 195 1.91 -7.09 12.63
N VAL A 196 2.23 -7.64 11.46
CA VAL A 196 3.40 -8.50 11.24
C VAL A 196 4.70 -7.75 11.55
N CYS A 197 4.86 -6.53 11.03
CA CYS A 197 6.04 -5.69 11.26
C CYS A 197 6.23 -5.36 12.74
N VAL A 198 5.17 -4.89 13.41
CA VAL A 198 5.20 -4.55 14.84
C VAL A 198 5.57 -5.78 15.68
N THR A 199 4.94 -6.92 15.41
CA THR A 199 5.24 -8.17 16.13
C THR A 199 6.70 -8.61 15.93
N ALA A 200 7.24 -8.48 14.71
CA ALA A 200 8.63 -8.82 14.42
C ALA A 200 9.62 -7.93 15.18
N VAL A 201 9.35 -6.62 15.23
CA VAL A 201 10.18 -5.64 15.97
C VAL A 201 10.12 -5.92 17.48
N LEU A 202 8.93 -6.12 18.04
CA LEU A 202 8.77 -6.43 19.47
C LEU A 202 9.50 -7.71 19.87
N GLU A 203 9.41 -8.76 19.06
CA GLU A 203 10.12 -10.02 19.32
C GLU A 203 11.64 -9.84 19.23
N ALA A 204 12.14 -9.02 18.30
CA ALA A 204 13.56 -8.70 18.20
C ALA A 204 14.05 -7.96 19.46
N HIS A 205 13.32 -6.96 19.94
CA HIS A 205 13.64 -6.24 21.17
C HIS A 205 13.60 -7.15 22.39
N ARG A 206 12.59 -8.02 22.52
CA ARG A 206 12.48 -8.99 23.61
C ARG A 206 13.68 -9.94 23.65
N ARG A 207 14.14 -10.41 22.49
CA ARG A 207 15.34 -11.25 22.38
C ARG A 207 16.60 -10.50 22.76
N ALA A 208 16.75 -9.25 22.35
CA ALA A 208 17.88 -8.41 22.73
C ALA A 208 17.92 -8.17 24.25
N ALA A 209 16.80 -7.77 24.85
CA ALA A 209 16.68 -7.56 26.29
C ALA A 209 17.01 -8.84 27.10
N ASN A 210 16.53 -10.00 26.65
CA ASN A 210 16.86 -11.29 27.29
C ASN A 210 18.34 -11.63 27.19
N ARG A 211 19.00 -11.34 26.06
CA ARG A 211 20.45 -11.54 25.89
C ARG A 211 21.25 -10.63 26.81
N ASP A 212 20.87 -9.37 26.95
CA ASP A 212 21.54 -8.42 27.83
C ASP A 212 21.35 -8.77 29.30
N ALA A 213 20.14 -9.19 29.70
CA ALA A 213 19.87 -9.71 31.04
C ALA A 213 20.71 -10.96 31.35
N ALA A 214 20.83 -11.89 30.40
CA ALA A 214 21.68 -13.07 30.54
C ALA A 214 23.17 -12.70 30.67
N ARG A 215 23.67 -11.76 29.87
CA ARG A 215 25.05 -11.24 29.96
C ARG A 215 25.32 -10.58 31.31
N ARG A 216 24.40 -9.76 31.83
CA ARG A 216 24.51 -9.14 33.15
C ARG A 216 24.56 -10.19 34.27
N ARG A 217 23.76 -11.26 34.17
CA ARG A 217 23.78 -12.38 35.13
C ARG A 217 25.10 -13.16 35.07
N ALA A 218 25.59 -13.45 33.87
CA ALA A 218 26.87 -14.13 33.67
C ALA A 218 28.05 -13.30 34.21
N GLY A 219 28.07 -11.99 33.93
CA GLY A 219 29.09 -11.07 34.45
C GLY A 219 29.11 -10.99 35.98
N LYS A 220 27.93 -10.96 36.63
CA LYS A 220 27.83 -11.01 38.10
C LYS A 220 28.33 -12.34 38.69
N ALA A 221 28.06 -13.46 38.03
CA ALA A 221 28.55 -14.76 38.48
C ALA A 221 30.10 -14.83 38.42
N THR A 222 30.70 -14.33 37.34
CA THR A 222 32.18 -14.27 37.24
C THR A 222 32.81 -13.26 38.21
N ALA A 223 32.18 -12.11 38.45
CA ALA A 223 32.67 -11.14 39.43
C ALA A 223 32.56 -11.66 40.87
N GLY A 224 31.49 -12.39 41.20
CA GLY A 224 31.32 -13.03 42.50
C GLY A 224 32.32 -14.15 42.76
N VAL A 225 32.66 -14.95 41.75
CA VAL A 225 33.68 -16.01 41.86
C VAL A 225 35.10 -15.44 41.95
N GLY A 226 35.38 -14.30 41.30
CA GLY A 226 36.64 -13.58 41.45
C GLY A 226 36.84 -12.98 42.85
N ALA A 227 35.77 -12.51 43.50
CA ALA A 227 35.82 -11.98 44.86
C ALA A 227 36.07 -13.06 45.93
N TYR A 228 35.63 -14.29 45.71
CA TYR A 228 35.93 -15.43 46.59
C TYR A 228 37.30 -16.07 46.34
N ARG A 229 38.02 -15.63 45.31
CA ARG A 229 39.45 -15.90 45.13
C ARG A 229 40.31 -14.73 45.61
N ALA A 230 39.79 -13.91 46.53
CA ALA A 230 40.64 -13.16 47.43
C ALA A 230 41.44 -14.18 48.25
N ASP A 231 42.75 -14.10 48.13
CA ASP A 231 43.73 -14.90 48.84
C ASP A 231 43.25 -15.17 50.29
N PRO A 232 43.13 -16.42 50.76
CA PRO A 232 42.69 -16.71 52.13
C PRO A 232 43.52 -15.96 53.19
N VAL A 233 44.74 -15.53 52.85
CA VAL A 233 45.58 -14.64 53.67
C VAL A 233 44.95 -13.25 53.85
N ALA A 234 44.34 -12.66 52.81
CA ALA A 234 43.71 -11.34 52.87
C ALA A 234 42.43 -11.34 53.72
N VAL A 235 41.64 -12.42 53.69
CA VAL A 235 40.46 -12.59 54.55
C VAL A 235 40.87 -12.76 56.01
N LYS A 236 41.96 -13.49 56.27
CA LYS A 236 42.49 -13.68 57.63
C LYS A 236 43.05 -12.38 58.23
N LEU A 237 43.76 -11.57 57.44
CA LEU A 237 44.26 -10.25 57.85
C LEU A 237 43.14 -9.22 58.10
N ALA A 238 42.04 -9.29 57.37
CA ALA A 238 40.88 -8.44 57.60
C ALA A 238 40.11 -8.84 58.88
N ALA A 239 39.99 -10.15 59.13
CA ALA A 239 39.36 -10.68 60.35
C ALA A 239 40.20 -10.38 61.61
N GLU A 240 41.52 -10.51 61.54
CA GLU A 240 42.42 -10.19 62.66
C GLU A 240 42.46 -8.67 62.97
N ARG A 241 42.29 -7.81 61.97
CA ARG A 241 42.11 -6.35 62.19
C ARG A 241 40.75 -5.99 62.77
N ALA A 242 39.70 -6.79 62.53
CA ALA A 242 38.38 -6.55 63.11
C ALA A 242 38.26 -7.04 64.56
N SER A 243 39.03 -8.06 64.96
CA SER A 243 39.10 -8.52 66.36
C SER A 243 40.11 -7.75 67.21
N GLY A 244 41.03 -7.00 66.60
CA GLY A 244 41.92 -6.08 67.29
C GLY A 244 41.18 -4.82 67.72
N GLY A 245 40.50 -4.90 68.87
CA GLY A 245 39.82 -3.79 69.52
C GLY A 245 40.72 -2.57 69.71
N GLY A 246 40.60 -1.61 68.81
CA GLY A 246 41.15 -0.27 68.94
C GLY A 246 40.08 0.72 68.48
N HIS A 247 39.64 1.57 69.40
CA HIS A 247 38.73 2.69 69.13
C HIS A 247 39.32 3.64 68.08
N GLY A 248 39.07 3.35 66.80
CA GLY A 248 39.31 4.25 65.69
C GLY A 248 38.01 4.48 64.95
N ARG A 249 37.42 5.67 65.09
CA ARG A 249 36.32 6.14 64.24
C ARG A 249 36.80 6.11 62.78
N VAL A 250 36.37 5.10 62.02
CA VAL A 250 36.49 5.10 60.56
C VAL A 250 35.25 5.80 60.02
N HIS A 251 35.45 6.95 59.37
CA HIS A 251 34.38 7.70 58.71
C HIS A 251 33.87 6.91 57.49
N PRO A 252 32.55 6.66 57.39
CA PRO A 252 31.95 5.98 56.25
C PRO A 252 31.65 7.02 55.16
N HIS A 253 32.58 7.30 54.24
CA HIS A 253 32.27 8.19 53.12
C HIS A 253 32.64 7.75 51.70
N ASP A 254 33.48 6.73 51.46
CA ASP A 254 34.09 6.61 50.11
C ASP A 254 33.83 5.32 49.31
N LEU A 255 32.77 4.53 49.59
CA LEU A 255 32.51 3.29 48.82
C LEU A 255 31.10 3.14 48.22
N SER A 256 30.24 4.16 48.26
CA SER A 256 28.84 4.04 47.81
C SER A 256 28.47 4.73 46.49
N SER A 257 29.36 5.51 45.86
CA SER A 257 28.97 6.39 44.75
C SER A 257 28.91 5.72 43.36
N GLY A 258 29.71 4.67 43.10
CA GLY A 258 29.80 4.07 41.76
C GLY A 258 28.70 3.05 41.41
N ALA A 259 28.27 2.22 42.37
CA ALA A 259 27.30 1.16 42.13
C ALA A 259 25.84 1.64 42.21
N ALA A 260 25.57 2.67 43.02
CA ALA A 260 24.24 3.27 43.15
C ALA A 260 23.81 4.03 41.89
N GLY A 261 24.74 4.74 41.23
CA GLY A 261 24.45 5.52 40.02
C GLY A 261 24.06 4.66 38.81
N LEU A 262 24.72 3.51 38.62
CA LEU A 262 24.40 2.56 37.53
C LEU A 262 23.08 1.79 37.76
N ALA A 263 22.72 1.54 39.02
CA ALA A 263 21.42 0.96 39.36
C ALA A 263 20.28 1.98 39.18
N ALA A 264 20.50 3.25 39.53
CA ALA A 264 19.53 4.33 39.34
C ALA A 264 19.24 4.62 37.86
N ALA A 265 20.28 4.72 37.01
CA ALA A 265 20.10 4.96 35.58
C ALA A 265 19.42 3.79 34.85
N ALA A 266 19.67 2.54 35.27
CA ALA A 266 18.97 1.37 34.74
C ALA A 266 17.51 1.28 35.22
N LEU A 267 17.20 1.81 36.41
CA LEU A 267 15.83 1.93 36.91
C LEU A 267 15.05 3.02 36.17
N GLU A 268 15.67 4.18 35.88
CA GLU A 268 15.03 5.26 35.12
C GLU A 268 14.74 4.86 33.67
N ALA A 269 15.66 4.16 32.99
CA ALA A 269 15.42 3.66 31.64
C ALA A 269 14.31 2.59 31.58
N ALA A 270 14.21 1.73 32.60
CA ALA A 270 13.14 0.72 32.71
C ALA A 270 11.78 1.34 33.13
N ALA A 271 11.80 2.44 33.89
CA ALA A 271 10.60 3.19 34.26
C ALA A 271 10.04 4.02 33.08
N ALA A 272 10.91 4.54 32.22
CA ALA A 272 10.50 5.26 31.01
C ALA A 272 9.78 4.34 30.01
N ASP A 273 10.26 3.11 29.82
CA ASP A 273 9.69 2.12 28.87
C ASP A 273 8.35 1.53 29.36
N GLN A 274 8.12 1.49 30.68
CA GLN A 274 6.82 1.11 31.27
C GLN A 274 5.76 2.23 31.22
N SER A 275 6.15 3.49 30.99
CA SER A 275 5.25 4.63 31.12
C SER A 275 4.27 4.77 29.95
N ALA A 276 4.73 4.54 28.71
CA ALA A 276 3.91 4.67 27.50
C ALA A 276 2.91 3.50 27.36
N HIS A 277 3.40 2.27 27.51
CA HIS A 277 2.57 1.06 27.53
C HIS A 277 1.53 1.13 28.67
N GLY A 278 1.94 1.55 29.86
CA GLY A 278 1.05 1.72 31.01
C GLY A 278 0.00 2.83 30.82
N ALA A 279 0.34 3.91 30.12
CA ALA A 279 -0.60 4.97 29.77
C ALA A 279 -1.64 4.51 28.74
N ALA A 280 -1.21 3.84 27.66
CA ALA A 280 -2.10 3.30 26.64
C ALA A 280 -3.13 2.32 27.24
N ARG A 281 -2.66 1.39 28.07
CA ARG A 281 -3.51 0.40 28.74
C ARG A 281 -4.51 1.02 29.73
N ARG A 282 -4.14 2.12 30.41
CA ARG A 282 -5.07 2.86 31.30
C ARG A 282 -6.16 3.56 30.50
N ILE A 283 -5.82 4.13 29.34
CA ILE A 283 -6.80 4.77 28.44
C ILE A 283 -7.78 3.73 27.89
N GLN A 284 -7.29 2.60 27.37
CA GLN A 284 -8.14 1.54 26.82
C GLN A 284 -9.06 0.89 27.85
N ASN A 285 -8.60 0.77 29.10
CA ASN A 285 -9.41 0.22 30.19
C ASN A 285 -10.39 1.23 30.78
N SER A 286 -10.33 2.51 30.40
CA SER A 286 -11.29 3.49 30.88
C SER A 286 -12.70 3.19 30.34
N LEU A 287 -13.71 3.34 31.20
CA LEU A 287 -15.11 3.16 30.83
C LEU A 287 -15.53 4.11 29.69
N LEU A 288 -14.96 5.32 29.68
CA LEU A 288 -15.21 6.35 28.68
C LEU A 288 -14.76 5.90 27.29
N TYR A 289 -13.56 5.31 27.20
CA TYR A 289 -13.03 4.76 25.95
C TYR A 289 -13.90 3.64 25.39
N ARG A 290 -14.25 2.64 26.22
CA ARG A 290 -15.09 1.51 25.80
C ARG A 290 -16.47 1.95 25.33
N ARG A 291 -17.09 2.93 26.00
CA ARG A 291 -18.36 3.52 25.57
C ARG A 291 -18.21 4.30 24.26
N GLY A 292 -17.11 5.02 24.08
CA GLY A 292 -16.78 5.73 22.84
C GLY A 292 -16.66 4.79 21.65
N VAL A 293 -15.90 3.69 21.79
CA VAL A 293 -15.73 2.68 20.73
C VAL A 293 -17.07 1.99 20.41
N ALA A 294 -17.86 1.63 21.43
CA ALA A 294 -19.19 1.04 21.21
C ALA A 294 -20.14 1.99 20.45
N LEU A 295 -20.12 3.29 20.79
CA LEU A 295 -20.94 4.29 20.12
C LEU A 295 -20.48 4.53 18.67
N LEU A 296 -19.17 4.47 18.41
CA LEU A 296 -18.60 4.52 17.07
C LEU A 296 -19.02 3.32 16.21
N ILE A 297 -19.05 2.11 16.78
CA ILE A 297 -19.54 0.90 16.09
C ILE A 297 -21.01 1.05 15.70
N ILE A 298 -21.85 1.56 16.62
CA ILE A 298 -23.28 1.81 16.36
C ILE A 298 -23.44 2.85 15.25
N LEU A 299 -22.68 3.95 15.30
CA LEU A 299 -22.73 5.00 14.28
C LEU A 299 -22.30 4.49 12.90
N HIS A 300 -21.28 3.64 12.85
CA HIS A 300 -20.79 3.01 11.63
C HIS A 300 -21.83 2.05 11.04
N ALA A 301 -22.45 1.21 11.87
CA ALA A 301 -23.54 0.32 11.44
C ALA A 301 -24.76 1.11 10.93
N ALA A 302 -25.10 2.23 11.58
CA ALA A 302 -26.18 3.12 11.13
C ALA A 302 -25.84 3.78 9.79
N ALA A 303 -24.59 4.17 9.56
CA ALA A 303 -24.14 4.71 8.27
C ALA A 303 -24.26 3.67 7.15
N ILE A 304 -23.92 2.40 7.41
CA ILE A 304 -24.11 1.28 6.47
C ILE A 304 -25.60 1.09 6.14
N ALA A 305 -26.45 1.07 7.16
CA ALA A 305 -27.90 0.93 6.97
C ALA A 305 -28.50 2.10 6.18
N ALA A 306 -28.01 3.33 6.40
CA ALA A 306 -28.45 4.52 5.68
C ALA A 306 -28.00 4.53 4.21
N ASP A 307 -26.83 3.97 3.90
CA ASP A 307 -26.29 3.90 2.54
C ASP A 307 -27.07 2.92 1.64
N ALA A 308 -27.63 1.87 2.25
CA ALA A 308 -28.47 0.88 1.55
C ALA A 308 -29.78 1.46 0.98
N GLY A 309 -30.21 2.64 1.44
CA GLY A 309 -31.47 3.29 1.04
C GLY A 309 -31.35 4.33 -0.07
N GLU A 310 -30.25 4.34 -0.84
CA GLU A 310 -29.93 5.38 -1.84
C GLU A 310 -30.08 6.81 -1.31
N PRO A 311 -29.25 7.20 -0.32
CA PRO A 311 -29.44 8.47 0.36
C PRO A 311 -29.25 9.69 -0.56
N PRO A 312 -29.94 10.82 -0.25
CA PRO A 312 -29.76 12.06 -0.98
C PRO A 312 -28.29 12.49 -0.98
N ALA A 313 -27.85 13.19 -2.05
CA ALA A 313 -26.44 13.52 -2.26
C ALA A 313 -25.79 14.26 -1.08
N SER A 314 -26.55 15.08 -0.35
CA SER A 314 -26.09 15.77 0.87
C SER A 314 -25.76 14.81 2.01
N LEU A 315 -26.47 13.69 2.13
CA LEU A 315 -26.25 12.69 3.16
C LEU A 315 -25.09 11.74 2.81
N ARG A 316 -24.86 11.47 1.52
CA ARG A 316 -23.73 10.65 1.05
C ARG A 316 -22.36 11.19 1.47
N ALA A 317 -22.17 12.52 1.38
CA ALA A 317 -20.94 13.15 1.85
C ALA A 317 -20.74 12.94 3.36
N GLY A 318 -21.81 13.05 4.16
CA GLY A 318 -21.78 12.78 5.59
C GLY A 318 -21.44 11.32 5.92
N ILE A 319 -22.07 10.38 5.21
CA ILE A 319 -21.80 8.93 5.35
C ILE A 319 -20.33 8.61 5.01
N ALA A 320 -19.78 9.20 3.93
CA ALA A 320 -18.38 9.02 3.57
C ALA A 320 -17.42 9.53 4.66
N VAL A 321 -17.70 10.69 5.27
CA VAL A 321 -16.91 11.21 6.39
C VAL A 321 -16.99 10.27 7.60
N VAL A 322 -18.17 9.76 7.93
CA VAL A 322 -18.35 8.79 9.03
C VAL A 322 -17.53 7.52 8.76
N TYR A 323 -17.50 7.02 7.52
CA TYR A 323 -16.67 5.87 7.16
C TYR A 323 -15.18 6.15 7.37
N VAL A 324 -14.67 7.26 6.85
CA VAL A 324 -13.25 7.60 6.98
C VAL A 324 -12.84 7.77 8.44
N VAL A 325 -13.64 8.51 9.22
CA VAL A 325 -13.35 8.77 10.64
C VAL A 325 -13.44 7.49 11.47
N ALA A 326 -14.49 6.69 11.29
CA ALA A 326 -14.65 5.45 12.02
C ALA A 326 -13.52 4.47 11.71
N ASN A 327 -13.17 4.30 10.44
CA ASN A 327 -12.07 3.43 10.04
C ASN A 327 -10.72 3.90 10.61
N GLY A 328 -10.44 5.21 10.56
CA GLY A 328 -9.22 5.77 11.16
C GLY A 328 -9.15 5.52 12.68
N LEU A 329 -10.27 5.67 13.39
CA LEU A 329 -10.36 5.42 14.83
C LEU A 329 -10.24 3.93 15.18
N PHE A 330 -10.83 3.03 14.38
CA PHE A 330 -10.64 1.58 14.57
C PHE A 330 -9.18 1.17 14.33
N CYS A 331 -8.50 1.78 13.37
CA CYS A 331 -7.07 1.57 13.16
C CYS A 331 -6.25 2.04 14.38
N ALA A 332 -6.58 3.22 14.94
CA ALA A 332 -5.93 3.73 16.13
C ALA A 332 -6.16 2.83 17.36
N ASP A 333 -7.39 2.34 17.58
CA ASP A 333 -7.72 1.37 18.65
C ASP A 333 -6.96 0.04 18.50
N TYR A 334 -6.89 -0.46 17.26
CA TYR A 334 -6.12 -1.66 16.96
C TYR A 334 -4.65 -1.45 17.30
N VAL A 335 -4.02 -0.36 16.84
CA VAL A 335 -2.61 -0.05 17.17
C VAL A 335 -2.41 0.09 18.68
N MET A 336 -3.30 0.80 19.37
CA MET A 336 -3.25 0.98 20.82
C MET A 336 -3.38 -0.33 21.61
N SER A 337 -4.04 -1.36 21.06
CA SER A 337 -4.17 -2.68 21.70
C SER A 337 -2.92 -3.55 21.61
N TYR A 338 -2.01 -3.23 20.68
CA TYR A 338 -0.73 -3.91 20.49
C TYR A 338 0.45 -3.18 21.13
N LEU A 339 0.26 -1.90 21.45
CA LEU A 339 1.11 -1.11 22.37
C LEU A 339 0.69 -1.34 23.83
#